data_AF-A0A6V7K6D1-F1
#
_entry.id   AF-A0A6V7K6D1-F1
#
_cell.length_a   1.000
_cell.length_b   1.000
_cell.length_c   1.000
_cell.angle_alpha   90.00
_cell.angle_beta   90.00
_cell.angle_gamma   90.00
#
_symmetry.space_group_name_H-M   'P 1'
#
loop_
_entity.id
_entity.type
_entity.pdbx_description
1 polymer ?
#
loop_
_entity_poly.entity_id
_entity_poly.type
_entity_poly.pdbx_seq_one_letter_code
_entity_poly.pdbx_strand_id
1 'polypeptide(L)'
;MDLNTFIMKGQCECLNESDEHPFENCLTADLGYLESDCDEQLIMSFTFKQAVKVHSLKFKGPSDKGPKTIKLFINQPRTIDFDMADSNTSVQEL
;
A
#
# COMPACT_ATOMS: atom_id res chain seq x y z
N MET A 1 18.48 -1.31 -3.49
CA MET A 1 17.82 -1.98 -4.63
C MET A 1 16.34 -1.62 -4.55
N ASP A 2 15.75 -1.21 -5.65
CA ASP A 2 14.30 -0.98 -5.70
C ASP A 2 13.59 -2.35 -5.79
N LEU A 3 12.57 -2.56 -4.95
CA LEU A 3 11.83 -3.81 -4.89
C LEU A 3 10.61 -3.83 -5.85
N ASN A 4 10.30 -2.70 -6.51
CA ASN A 4 9.15 -2.56 -7.41
C ASN A 4 9.14 -3.59 -8.55
N THR A 5 10.32 -3.99 -9.04
CA THR A 5 10.43 -5.01 -10.10
C THR A 5 9.98 -6.41 -9.67
N PHE A 6 9.97 -6.67 -8.37
CA PHE A 6 9.54 -7.94 -7.78
C PHE A 6 8.05 -7.96 -7.45
N ILE A 7 7.34 -6.84 -7.56
CA ILE A 7 5.90 -6.76 -7.27
C ILE A 7 5.10 -7.42 -8.41
N MET A 8 4.10 -8.21 -8.04
CA MET A 8 3.11 -8.82 -8.93
C MET A 8 1.90 -7.90 -9.03
N LYS A 9 1.95 -6.92 -9.94
CA LYS A 9 0.89 -5.90 -10.09
C LYS A 9 -0.52 -6.49 -10.18
N GLY A 10 -0.73 -7.51 -11.01
CA GLY A 10 -2.03 -8.17 -11.17
C GLY A 10 -2.50 -9.03 -9.98
N GLN A 11 -1.71 -9.12 -8.90
CA GLN A 11 -2.08 -9.75 -7.63
C GLN A 11 -1.94 -8.77 -6.45
N CYS A 12 -1.78 -7.48 -6.74
CA CYS A 12 -1.89 -6.46 -5.74
C CYS A 12 -3.33 -5.96 -5.72
N GLU A 13 -3.78 -5.53 -4.55
CA GLU A 13 -5.13 -5.04 -4.34
C GLU A 13 -5.04 -3.77 -3.51
N CYS A 14 -5.93 -2.82 -3.80
CA CYS A 14 -6.11 -1.64 -2.98
C CYS A 14 -7.57 -1.53 -2.58
N LEU A 15 -7.84 -1.30 -1.29
CA LEU A 15 -9.19 -1.01 -0.81
C LEU A 15 -9.32 0.50 -0.59
N ASN A 16 -10.49 1.03 -0.92
CA ASN A 16 -10.82 2.46 -0.89
C ASN A 16 -9.99 3.33 -1.86
N GLU A 17 -9.51 2.75 -2.97
CA GLU A 17 -8.91 3.53 -4.06
C GLU A 17 -9.99 4.27 -4.87
N SER A 18 -9.64 5.44 -5.40
CA SER A 18 -10.49 6.18 -6.33
C SER A 18 -10.44 5.59 -7.75
N ASP A 19 -11.59 5.52 -8.42
CA ASP A 19 -11.69 5.09 -9.82
C ASP A 19 -10.87 5.99 -10.79
N GLU A 20 -10.70 7.27 -10.46
CA GLU A 20 -9.92 8.21 -11.28
C GLU A 20 -8.41 8.06 -11.07
N HIS A 21 -8.00 7.58 -9.89
CA HIS A 21 -6.61 7.52 -9.44
C HIS A 21 -6.28 6.17 -8.80
N PRO A 22 -6.25 5.08 -9.59
CA PRO A 22 -6.05 3.73 -9.10
C PRO A 22 -4.64 3.49 -8.56
N PHE A 23 -4.51 2.45 -7.73
CA PHE A 23 -3.27 2.00 -7.09
C PHE A 23 -2.12 1.73 -8.06
N GLU A 24 -2.40 1.29 -9.28
CA GLU A 24 -1.36 1.08 -10.28
C GLU A 24 -0.50 2.33 -10.55
N ASN A 25 -1.09 3.52 -10.39
CA ASN A 25 -0.43 4.80 -10.61
C ASN A 25 0.67 5.09 -9.57
N CYS A 26 0.56 4.55 -8.35
CA CYS A 26 1.58 4.77 -7.32
C CYS A 26 2.75 3.78 -7.42
N LEU A 27 2.59 2.71 -8.19
CA LEU A 27 3.62 1.69 -8.45
C LEU A 27 4.58 2.06 -9.58
N THR A 28 4.22 3.02 -10.44
CA THR A 28 5.08 3.52 -11.51
C THR A 28 5.74 4.83 -11.10
N ALA A 29 6.87 5.15 -11.71
CA ALA A 29 7.59 6.40 -11.42
C ALA A 29 7.00 7.62 -12.17
N ASP A 30 5.87 7.44 -12.85
CA ASP A 30 5.20 8.45 -13.68
C ASP A 30 4.40 9.44 -12.81
N LEU A 31 3.82 10.46 -13.45
CA LEU A 31 3.06 11.57 -12.83
C LEU A 31 1.73 11.14 -12.17
N GLY A 32 1.46 9.85 -12.07
CA GLY A 32 0.25 9.32 -11.44
C GLY A 32 0.33 9.40 -9.92
N TYR A 33 -0.84 9.42 -9.28
CA TYR A 33 -0.98 9.29 -7.84
C TYR A 33 -2.11 8.33 -7.51
N LEU A 34 -2.07 7.81 -6.30
CA LEU A 34 -3.18 7.09 -5.67
C LEU A 34 -3.93 8.08 -4.79
N GLU A 35 -5.25 8.07 -4.88
CA GLU A 35 -6.15 8.83 -4.02
C GLU A 35 -7.20 7.90 -3.42
N SER A 36 -7.63 8.23 -2.21
CA SER A 36 -8.70 7.54 -1.52
C SER A 36 -10.07 8.05 -1.98
N ASP A 37 -11.05 7.17 -2.13
CA ASP A 37 -12.37 7.55 -2.68
C ASP A 37 -13.29 8.20 -1.64
N CYS A 38 -13.41 7.60 -0.46
CA CYS A 38 -14.42 8.02 0.52
C CYS A 38 -13.84 8.74 1.75
N ASP A 39 -12.77 8.20 2.33
CA ASP A 39 -12.13 8.71 3.55
C ASP A 39 -10.60 8.57 3.48
N GLU A 40 -9.87 9.00 4.52
CA GLU A 40 -8.40 8.94 4.53
C GLU A 40 -7.80 7.53 4.66
N GLN A 41 -8.61 6.47 4.83
CA GLN A 41 -8.11 5.12 5.10
C GLN A 41 -7.91 4.33 3.82
N LEU A 42 -6.66 4.01 3.49
CA LEU A 42 -6.30 3.16 2.34
C LEU A 42 -5.64 1.88 2.82
N ILE A 43 -6.05 0.74 2.26
CA ILE A 43 -5.34 -0.53 2.44
C ILE A 43 -4.66 -0.90 1.13
N MET A 44 -3.34 -1.01 1.17
CA MET A 44 -2.52 -1.41 0.02
C MET A 44 -1.91 -2.79 0.28
N SER A 45 -2.30 -3.76 -0.54
CA SER A 45 -1.83 -5.15 -0.47
C SER A 45 -0.83 -5.40 -1.58
N PHE A 46 0.42 -5.69 -1.20
CA PHE A 46 1.52 -5.92 -2.13
C PHE A 46 1.91 -7.40 -2.17
N THR A 47 1.82 -8.00 -3.35
CA THR A 47 2.29 -9.38 -3.59
C THR A 47 3.64 -9.36 -4.28
N PHE A 48 4.64 -10.06 -3.73
CA PHE A 48 5.96 -10.19 -4.34
C PHE A 48 6.12 -11.55 -5.03
N LYS A 49 6.78 -11.55 -6.21
CA LYS A 49 7.09 -12.76 -7.01
C LYS A 49 7.95 -13.78 -6.26
N GLN A 50 8.71 -13.31 -5.29
CA GLN A 50 9.62 -14.11 -4.47
C GLN A 50 9.71 -13.51 -3.07
N ALA A 51 10.17 -14.30 -2.11
CA ALA A 51 10.43 -13.80 -0.77
C ALA A 51 11.53 -12.72 -0.82
N VAL A 52 11.21 -11.53 -0.31
CA VAL A 52 12.12 -10.38 -0.21
C VAL A 52 12.19 -9.91 1.24
N LYS A 53 13.31 -9.26 1.60
CA LYS A 53 13.43 -8.55 2.88
C LYS A 53 13.22 -7.07 2.64
N VAL A 54 12.15 -6.52 3.19
CA VAL A 54 11.84 -5.09 3.13
C VAL A 54 12.69 -4.38 4.17
N HIS A 55 13.68 -3.59 3.73
CA HIS A 55 14.54 -2.80 4.62
C HIS A 55 13.97 -1.39 4.87
N SER A 56 13.34 -0.80 3.85
CA SER A 56 12.82 0.56 3.93
C SER A 56 11.63 0.74 2.99
N LEU A 57 10.69 1.56 3.42
CA LEU A 57 9.54 2.00 2.64
C LEU A 57 9.71 3.49 2.35
N LYS A 58 9.32 3.92 1.14
CA LYS A 58 9.40 5.32 0.74
C LYS A 58 8.02 5.78 0.27
N PHE A 59 7.40 6.62 1.07
CA PHE A 59 6.15 7.28 0.72
C PHE A 59 6.46 8.65 0.12
N LYS A 60 5.80 8.97 -0.99
CA LYS A 60 5.88 10.28 -1.63
C LYS A 60 4.46 10.80 -1.79
N GLY A 61 4.22 12.00 -1.32
CA GLY A 61 2.94 12.68 -1.47
C GLY A 61 3.08 14.15 -1.13
N PRO A 62 2.04 14.96 -1.40
CA PRO A 62 1.94 16.32 -0.93
C PRO A 62 2.06 16.39 0.60
N SER A 63 2.63 17.48 1.14
CA SER A 63 2.86 17.60 2.59
C SER A 63 1.57 17.60 3.43
N ASP A 64 0.45 17.97 2.82
CA ASP A 64 -0.89 18.02 3.42
C ASP A 64 -1.70 16.73 3.22
N LYS A 65 -1.39 15.93 2.21
CA LYS A 65 -2.14 14.72 1.81
C LYS A 65 -1.36 13.42 1.95
N GLY A 66 -0.15 13.45 2.51
CA GLY A 66 0.64 12.25 2.76
C GLY A 66 0.09 11.42 3.93
N PRO A 67 0.35 10.10 3.95
CA PRO A 67 -0.07 9.24 5.05
C PRO A 67 0.63 9.66 6.35
N LYS A 68 -0.15 9.89 7.40
CA LYS A 68 0.35 10.26 8.74
C LYS A 68 0.60 9.07 9.63
N THR A 69 -0.22 8.03 9.47
CA THR A 69 -0.17 6.79 10.26
C THR A 69 -0.05 5.63 9.30
N ILE A 70 0.92 4.74 9.54
CA ILE A 70 1.16 3.60 8.66
C ILE A 70 1.25 2.34 9.51
N LYS A 71 0.29 1.42 9.32
CA LYS A 71 0.31 0.08 9.90
C LYS A 71 0.83 -0.91 8.87
N LEU A 72 1.95 -1.57 9.17
CA LEU A 72 2.53 -2.58 8.30
C LEU A 72 2.11 -3.98 8.75
N PHE A 73 1.62 -4.77 7.80
CA PHE A 73 1.31 -6.19 7.99
C PHE A 73 2.11 -6.99 6.95
N ILE A 74 2.68 -8.11 7.38
CA ILE A 74 3.47 -9.00 6.51
C ILE A 74 2.89 -10.41 6.57
N ASN A 75 3.17 -11.21 5.53
CA ASN A 75 2.79 -12.62 5.45
C ASN A 75 1.29 -12.89 5.66
N GLN A 76 0.43 -11.96 5.21
CA GLN A 76 -1.01 -12.13 5.28
C GLN A 76 -1.47 -13.09 4.16
N PRO A 77 -2.39 -14.04 4.45
CA PRO A 77 -2.85 -15.01 3.46
C PRO A 77 -3.75 -14.41 2.37
N ARG A 78 -4.33 -13.24 2.66
CA ARG A 78 -5.18 -12.45 1.78
C ARG A 78 -5.08 -10.98 2.18
N THR A 79 -5.57 -10.09 1.33
CA THR A 79 -5.76 -8.67 1.67
C THR A 79 -6.61 -8.56 2.93
N ILE A 80 -6.11 -7.80 3.91
CA ILE A 80 -6.84 -7.52 5.15
C ILE A 80 -7.91 -6.47 4.85
N ASP A 81 -9.02 -6.53 5.59
CA ASP A 81 -10.02 -5.46 5.59
C ASP A 81 -9.74 -4.46 6.72
N PHE A 82 -10.56 -3.40 6.78
CA PHE A 82 -10.41 -2.32 7.76
C PHE A 82 -10.63 -2.81 9.20
N ASP A 83 -11.60 -3.71 9.43
CA ASP A 83 -11.87 -4.27 10.75
C ASP A 83 -10.69 -5.12 11.26
N MET A 84 -10.10 -5.93 10.36
CA MET A 84 -8.88 -6.70 10.63
C MET A 84 -7.67 -5.80 10.85
N ALA A 85 -7.54 -4.70 10.12
CA ALA A 85 -6.44 -3.75 10.27
C ALA A 85 -6.51 -2.97 11.61
N ASP A 86 -7.72 -2.79 12.16
CA ASP A 86 -7.92 -2.19 13.48
C ASP A 86 -7.68 -3.21 14.61
N SER A 87 -8.23 -4.42 14.45
CA SER A 87 -8.21 -5.45 15.50
C SER A 87 -6.85 -6.16 15.64
N ASN A 88 -6.10 -6.31 14.54
CA ASN A 88 -4.84 -7.04 14.56
C ASN A 88 -3.65 -6.13 14.89
N THR A 89 -2.65 -6.72 15.55
CA THR A 89 -1.38 -6.04 15.81
C THR A 89 -0.52 -6.00 14.55
N SER A 90 -0.20 -4.79 14.10
CA SER A 90 0.76 -4.56 13.02
C SER A 90 2.17 -4.98 13.44
N VAL A 91 3.00 -5.40 12.50
CA VAL A 91 4.42 -5.70 12.79
C VAL A 91 5.24 -4.42 12.99
N GLN A 92 4.75 -3.31 12.45
CA GLN A 92 5.35 -1.99 12.61
C GLN A 92 4.26 -0.93 12.43
N GLU A 93 4.35 0.12 13.25
CA GLU A 93 3.52 1.31 13.16
C GLU A 93 4.46 2.52 13.05
N LEU A 94 4.21 3.42 12.09
CA LEU A 94 4.95 4.66 11.87
C LEU A 94 4.02 5.87 11.91
#